data_AF-A0A4P5ZVS4-F1
#
_entry.id   AF-A0A4P5ZVS4-F1
#
_cell.length_a   1.000
_cell.length_b   1.000
_cell.length_c   1.000
_cell.angle_alpha   90.00
_cell.angle_beta   90.00
_cell.angle_gamma   90.00
#
_symmetry.space_group_name_H-M   'P 1'
#
loop_
_entity.id
_entity.type
_entity.pdbx_description
1 polymer ?
#
loop_
_entity_poly.entity_id
_entity_poly.type
_entity_poly.pdbx_seq_one_letter_code
_entity_poly.pdbx_strand_id
1 'polypeptide(L)' 'MKTLAKWSVEDYHQIINTGILCDRQVELLTGEIVEMSPESPIYFKKQSK' A
#
# COMPACT_ATOMS: atom_id res chain seq x y z
N MET A 1 -9.71 -15.82 22.12
CA MET A 1 -9.54 -14.48 21.53
C MET A 1 -8.54 -14.61 20.38
N LYS A 2 -8.77 -13.97 19.24
CA LYS A 2 -7.81 -13.96 18.12
C LYS A 2 -7.18 -12.57 18.08
N THR A 3 -5.86 -12.49 18.19
CA THR A 3 -5.09 -11.25 18.03
C THR A 3 -4.61 -11.15 16.59
N LEU A 4 -4.73 -9.99 15.98
CA LEU A 4 -4.16 -9.73 14.67
C LEU A 4 -2.63 -9.69 14.81
N ALA A 5 -1.95 -10.45 13.95
CA ALA A 5 -0.49 -10.38 13.86
C ALA A 5 -0.12 -9.03 13.24
N LYS A 6 0.85 -8.34 13.85
CA LYS A 6 1.41 -7.10 13.32
C LYS A 6 2.54 -7.42 12.35
N TRP A 7 2.55 -6.75 11.21
CA TRP A 7 3.57 -6.85 10.19
C TRP A 7 4.80 -6.03 10.56
N SER A 8 5.98 -6.57 10.27
CA SER A 8 7.23 -5.80 10.35
C SER A 8 7.44 -5.03 9.05
N VAL A 9 8.29 -4.01 9.13
CA VAL A 9 8.70 -3.21 7.95
C VAL A 9 9.38 -4.11 6.90
N GLU A 10 10.16 -5.09 7.36
CA GLU A 10 10.83 -6.08 6.50
C GLU A 10 9.83 -6.93 5.71
N ASP A 11 8.81 -7.48 6.39
CA ASP A 11 7.74 -8.25 5.74
C ASP A 11 7.00 -7.41 4.71
N TYR A 12 6.67 -6.16 5.06
CA TYR A 12 6.02 -5.22 4.17
C TYR A 12 6.84 -4.99 2.90
N HIS A 13 8.14 -4.73 3.01
CA HIS A 13 9.01 -4.57 1.84
C HIS A 13 9.05 -5.83 0.98
N GLN A 14 9.06 -7.02 1.58
CA GLN A 14 9.05 -8.27 0.83
C GLN A 14 7.74 -8.45 0.04
N ILE A 15 6.60 -8.09 0.64
CA ILE A 15 5.28 -8.13 -0.01
C ILE A 15 5.21 -7.13 -1.19
N ILE A 16 5.72 -5.92 -1.01
CA ILE A 16 5.78 -4.93 -2.10
C ILE A 16 6.70 -5.43 -3.23
N ASN A 17 7.86 -5.99 -2.89
CA ASN A 17 8.83 -6.48 -3.87
C ASN A 17 8.32 -7.69 -4.68
N THR A 18 7.50 -8.54 -4.06
CA THR A 18 6.81 -9.65 -4.76
C THR A 18 5.67 -9.17 -5.66
N GLY A 19 5.27 -7.90 -5.57
CA GLY A 19 4.21 -7.31 -6.37
C GLY A 19 2.79 -7.71 -5.97
N ILE A 20 2.61 -8.42 -4.84
CA ILE A 20 1.31 -8.91 -4.38
C ILE A 20 0.31 -7.78 -4.16
N LEU A 21 0.81 -6.63 -3.67
CA LEU A 21 0.00 -5.44 -3.41
C LEU A 21 0.27 -4.31 -4.42
N CYS A 22 0.89 -4.61 -5.57
CA CYS A 22 1.22 -3.59 -6.57
C CYS A 22 -0.03 -2.94 -7.19
N ASP A 23 -1.13 -3.68 -7.30
CA ASP A 23 -2.42 -3.20 -7.84
C ASP A 23 -3.19 -2.29 -6.87
N ARG A 24 -2.75 -2.21 -5.60
CA ARG A 24 -3.42 -1.45 -4.54
C ARG A 24 -2.46 -0.43 -3.94
N GLN A 25 -2.94 0.79 -3.71
CA GLN A 25 -2.20 1.74 -2.90
C GLN A 25 -2.35 1.35 -1.44
N VAL A 26 -1.30 0.80 -0.85
CA VAL A 26 -1.28 0.35 0.54
C VAL A 26 -0.14 1.01 1.31
N GLU A 27 -0.32 1.17 2.60
CA GLU A 27 0.68 1.71 3.53
C GLU A 27 0.73 0.88 4.81
N LEU A 28 1.91 0.82 5.44
CA LEU A 28 2.09 0.16 6.73
C LEU A 28 1.96 1.18 7.88
N LEU A 29 0.86 1.11 8.64
CA LEU A 29 0.62 1.95 9.80
C LEU A 29 0.57 1.10 11.07
N THR A 30 1.46 1.35 12.03
CA THR A 30 1.47 0.68 13.35
C THR A 30 1.52 -0.86 13.31
N GLY A 31 2.04 -1.42 12.21
CA GLY A 31 2.11 -2.86 11.96
C GLY A 31 0.89 -3.41 11.22
N GLU A 32 0.04 -2.56 10.67
CA GLU A 32 -1.14 -2.93 9.89
C GLU A 32 -1.00 -2.38 8.47
N ILE A 33 -1.25 -3.23 7.47
CA ILE A 33 -1.28 -2.80 6.08
C ILE A 33 -2.69 -2.27 5.81
N VAL A 34 -2.78 -0.96 5.58
CA VAL A 34 -4.03 -0.27 5.29
C VAL A 34 -4.06 0.14 3.82
N GLU A 35 -5.24 0.06 3.20
CA GLU A 35 -5.44 0.57 1.85
C GLU A 35 -5.60 2.09 1.94
N MET A 36 -4.70 2.82 1.27
CA MET A 36 -4.83 4.26 1.14
C MET A 36 -5.86 4.53 0.04
N SER A 37 -6.90 5.30 0.36
CA SER A 37 -7.76 5.83 -0.71
C SER A 37 -6.88 6.71 -1.60
N PRO A 38 -6.95 6.57 -2.93
CA PRO A 38 -6.14 7.37 -3.82
C PRO A 38 -6.38 8.86 -3.54
N GLU A 39 -5.35 9.58 -3.12
CA GLU A 39 -5.37 11.04 -2.99
C GLU A 39 -5.35 11.70 -4.37
N SER A 40 -6.34 11.40 -5.22
CA SER A 40 -6.83 12.30 -6.27
C SER A 40 -7.99 11.71 -7.07
N PRO A 41 -9.07 12.47 -7.31
CA PRO A 41 -9.78 12.36 -8.56
C PRO A 41 -8.82 12.78 -9.69
N ILE A 42 -8.44 11.86 -10.57
CA ILE A 42 -8.06 12.17 -11.96
C ILE A 42 -7.06 13.34 -12.11
N TYR A 43 -5.82 13.24 -11.62
CA TYR A 43 -4.75 14.03 -12.23
C TYR A 43 -4.24 13.29 -13.47
N PHE A 44 -5.05 13.30 -14.54
CA PHE A 44 -4.58 12.96 -15.87
C PHE A 44 -3.33 13.81 -16.13
N LYS A 45 -2.16 13.19 -16.29
CA LYS A 45 -1.02 13.90 -16.87
C LYS A 45 -1.44 14.33 -18.27
N LYS A 46 -1.89 15.57 -18.41
CA LYS A 46 -1.97 16.22 -19.70
C LYS A 46 -0.53 16.36 -20.18
N GLN A 47 -0.11 15.42 -21.04
CA GLN A 47 1.00 15.64 -21.94
C GLN A 47 0.66 16.89 -22.73
N SER A 48 1.17 18.04 -22.31
CA SER A 48 1.25 19.19 -23.21
C SER A 48 2.51 18.99 -24.02
N LYS A 49 2.27 18.52 -25.25
CA LYS A 49 3.16 18.65 -26.39
C LYS A 49 3.55 20.11 -26.62
#